data_AF-A0A167MFP2-F1
#
_entry.id   AF-A0A167MFP2-F1
#
_cell.length_a   1.000
_cell.length_b   1.000
_cell.length_c   1.000
_cell.angle_alpha   90.00
_cell.angle_beta   90.00
_cell.angle_gamma   90.00
#
_symmetry.space_group_name_H-M   'P 1'
#
loop_
_entity.id
_entity.type
_entity.pdbx_description
1 polymer ?
#
loop_
_entity_poly.entity_id
_entity_poly.type
_entity_poly.pdbx_seq_one_letter_code
_entity_poly.pdbx_strand_id
1 'polypeptide(L)'
;MLVKDLPLEQRQALEDLTNDISNVFKSISTDYLEQWRIDCERGPLTDCPESVKQVEQGSKAIGLDHLSKYIHVEPDYYDWELQQRAFRVQAPSREHMCKSVVLENTRCTHSSIEDRDNSRYYCVITQYVKPVNTQKLLNFVRDLKNREISKKYYNFRLADSEKSLELTGYKSGGVCPVGMTQPVPIIIAKSILDLEPPVIYLGAGHIDWKLGVPVKDFIEASGCFVADLD
;
A
#
# COMPACT_ATOMS: atom_id res chain seq x y z
N MET A 1 -12.50 4.38 24.94
CA MET A 1 -13.55 5.24 24.37
C MET A 1 -13.19 5.47 22.92
N LEU A 2 -13.98 4.95 21.99
CA LEU A 2 -13.74 5.08 20.55
C LEU A 2 -14.33 6.41 20.05
N VAL A 3 -13.91 6.92 18.90
CA VAL A 3 -14.43 8.20 18.36
C VAL A 3 -15.94 8.09 18.13
N LYS A 4 -16.41 6.91 17.66
CA LYS A 4 -17.84 6.63 17.50
C LYS A 4 -18.65 6.74 18.81
N ASP A 5 -17.99 6.63 19.96
CA ASP A 5 -18.62 6.72 21.28
C ASP A 5 -18.71 8.19 21.78
N LEU A 6 -18.10 9.13 21.06
CA LEU A 6 -18.13 10.56 21.41
C LEU A 6 -19.47 11.22 21.03
N PRO A 7 -19.90 12.26 21.78
CA PRO A 7 -20.99 13.14 21.37
C PRO A 7 -20.83 13.67 19.94
N LEU A 8 -21.95 13.90 19.24
CA LEU A 8 -21.94 14.35 17.84
C LEU A 8 -21.09 15.60 17.62
N GLU A 9 -21.20 16.58 18.51
CA GLU A 9 -20.43 17.84 18.44
C GLU A 9 -18.92 17.59 18.51
N GLN A 10 -18.46 16.66 19.37
CA GLN A 10 -17.04 16.31 19.48
C GLN A 10 -16.55 15.54 18.25
N ARG A 11 -17.40 14.69 17.66
CA ARG A 11 -17.08 14.01 16.39
C ARG A 11 -16.92 15.02 15.26
N GLN A 12 -17.82 16.00 15.15
CA GLN A 12 -17.72 17.05 14.15
C GLN A 12 -16.45 17.88 14.33
N ALA A 13 -16.14 18.30 15.56
CA ALA A 13 -14.92 19.05 15.85
C ALA A 13 -13.64 18.27 15.48
N LEU A 14 -13.63 16.94 15.67
CA LEU A 14 -12.50 16.09 15.27
C LEU A 14 -12.39 15.95 13.75
N GLU A 15 -13.51 15.86 13.04
CA GLU A 15 -13.53 15.85 11.57
C GLU A 15 -13.01 17.18 11.00
N ASP A 16 -13.45 18.30 11.57
CA ASP A 16 -12.99 19.64 11.16
C ASP A 16 -11.48 19.80 11.39
N LEU A 17 -10.98 19.42 12.57
CA LEU A 17 -9.55 19.42 12.87
C LEU A 17 -8.75 18.53 11.91
N THR A 18 -9.29 17.36 11.55
CA THR A 18 -8.65 16.45 10.59
C THR A 18 -8.54 17.08 9.20
N ASN A 19 -9.59 17.78 8.76
CA ASN A 19 -9.59 18.51 7.50
C ASN A 19 -8.57 19.65 7.51
N ASP A 20 -8.50 20.42 8.60
CA ASP A 20 -7.53 21.50 8.77
C ASP A 20 -6.09 20.98 8.71
N ILE A 21 -5.79 19.89 9.42
CA ILE A 21 -4.47 19.24 9.37
C ILE A 21 -4.15 18.80 7.93
N SER A 22 -5.09 18.15 7.24
CA SER A 22 -4.88 17.75 5.85
C SER A 22 -4.63 18.94 4.93
N ASN A 23 -5.35 20.06 5.11
CA ASN A 23 -5.16 21.28 4.33
C ASN A 23 -3.79 21.93 4.59
N VAL A 24 -3.31 21.90 5.84
CA VAL A 24 -1.95 22.35 6.16
C VAL A 24 -0.94 21.52 5.38
N PHE A 25 -1.01 20.19 5.43
CA PHE A 25 -0.10 19.32 4.68
C PHE A 25 -0.12 19.58 3.17
N LYS A 26 -1.31 19.82 2.59
CA LYS A 26 -1.43 20.20 1.17
C LYS A 26 -0.69 21.50 0.88
N SER A 27 -0.88 22.51 1.73
CA SER A 27 -0.24 23.82 1.56
C SER A 27 1.29 23.78 1.65
N ILE A 28 1.85 22.81 2.39
CA ILE A 28 3.29 22.61 2.56
C ILE A 28 3.82 21.39 1.79
N SER A 29 3.09 20.87 0.80
CA SER A 29 3.38 19.58 0.17
C SER A 29 4.80 19.51 -0.43
N THR A 30 5.29 20.58 -1.05
CA THR A 30 6.66 20.66 -1.59
C THR A 30 7.70 20.56 -0.47
N ASP A 31 7.60 21.44 0.52
CA ASP A 31 8.51 21.49 1.68
C ASP A 31 8.49 20.16 2.45
N TYR A 32 7.31 19.54 2.57
CA TYR A 32 7.14 18.23 3.19
C TYR A 32 7.95 17.15 2.47
N LEU A 33 7.94 17.11 1.13
CA LEU A 33 8.73 16.14 0.36
C LEU A 33 10.22 16.43 0.40
N GLU A 34 10.63 17.70 0.46
CA GLU A 34 12.04 18.06 0.66
C GLU A 34 12.53 17.58 2.03
N GLN A 35 11.77 17.88 3.08
CA GLN A 35 12.06 17.41 4.43
C GLN A 35 12.02 15.88 4.53
N TRP A 36 11.11 15.22 3.81
CA TRP A 36 11.05 13.76 3.77
C TRP A 36 12.38 13.14 3.36
N ARG A 37 13.01 13.67 2.30
CA ARG A 37 14.29 13.16 1.78
C ARG A 37 15.41 13.31 2.79
N ILE A 38 15.44 14.43 3.50
CA ILE A 38 16.41 14.70 4.57
C ILE A 38 16.21 13.71 5.74
N ASP A 39 14.97 13.48 6.15
CA ASP A 39 14.65 12.61 7.30
C ASP A 39 14.98 11.12 7.09
N CYS A 40 15.04 10.68 5.83
CA CYS A 40 15.31 9.29 5.45
C CYS A 40 16.79 8.93 5.50
N GLU A 41 17.69 9.88 5.75
CA GLU A 41 19.12 9.63 6.01
C GLU A 41 19.32 8.96 7.37
N ARG A 42 18.91 7.69 7.51
CA ARG A 42 19.07 6.91 8.74
C ARG A 42 19.90 5.66 8.49
N GLY A 43 20.65 5.28 9.52
CA GLY A 43 21.41 4.03 9.57
C GLY A 43 20.52 2.78 9.47
N PRO A 44 21.11 1.59 9.36
CA PRO A 44 20.38 0.34 9.13
C PRO A 44 19.35 0.08 10.24
N LEU A 45 18.25 -0.58 9.89
CA LEU A 45 17.26 -1.04 10.86
C LEU A 45 17.88 -2.03 11.84
N THR A 46 18.01 -1.62 13.10
CA THR A 46 18.37 -2.50 14.22
C THR A 46 17.10 -2.95 14.94
N ASP A 47 17.10 -4.18 15.46
CA ASP A 47 16.01 -4.72 16.29
C ASP A 47 14.62 -4.75 15.62
N CYS A 48 14.55 -5.30 14.40
CA CYS A 48 13.27 -5.55 13.71
C CYS A 48 13.11 -7.03 13.31
N PRO A 49 11.87 -7.52 13.15
CA PRO A 49 11.59 -8.87 12.67
C PRO A 49 12.22 -9.16 11.30
N GLU A 50 12.51 -10.43 11.02
CA GLU A 50 13.16 -10.83 9.76
C GLU A 50 12.35 -10.44 8.52
N SER A 51 11.02 -10.46 8.60
CA SER A 51 10.15 -10.02 7.51
C SER A 51 10.26 -8.51 7.23
N VAL A 52 10.60 -7.68 8.23
CA VAL A 52 10.87 -6.25 8.03
C VAL A 52 12.23 -6.06 7.36
N LYS A 53 13.25 -6.83 7.77
CA LYS A 53 14.56 -6.84 7.09
C LYS A 53 14.43 -7.28 5.63
N GLN A 54 13.55 -8.21 5.32
CA GLN A 54 13.25 -8.61 3.94
C GLN A 54 12.70 -7.43 3.13
N VAL A 55 11.82 -6.59 3.71
CA VAL A 55 11.36 -5.36 3.05
C VAL A 55 12.50 -4.34 2.89
N GLU A 56 13.37 -4.20 3.89
CA GLU A 56 14.55 -3.34 3.82
C GLU A 56 15.49 -3.75 2.69
N GLN A 57 15.82 -5.04 2.60
CA GLN A 57 16.65 -5.59 1.53
C GLN A 57 15.98 -5.44 0.16
N GLY A 58 14.67 -5.69 0.08
CA GLY A 58 13.89 -5.47 -1.14
C GLY A 58 13.91 -4.01 -1.59
N SER A 59 13.84 -3.07 -0.64
CA SER A 59 13.88 -1.62 -0.91
C SER A 59 15.26 -1.21 -1.42
N LYS A 60 16.33 -1.75 -0.83
CA LYS A 60 17.72 -1.57 -1.31
C LYS A 60 17.89 -2.11 -2.74
N ALA A 61 17.33 -3.29 -3.03
CA ALA A 61 17.45 -3.94 -4.33
C ALA A 61 16.79 -3.14 -5.47
N ILE A 62 15.76 -2.35 -5.17
CA ILE A 62 15.08 -1.48 -6.15
C ILE A 62 15.48 0.00 -6.03
N GLY A 63 16.44 0.33 -5.16
CA GLY A 63 16.93 1.70 -4.96
C GLY A 63 15.96 2.63 -4.23
N LEU A 64 15.04 2.12 -3.41
CA LEU A 64 14.03 2.90 -2.67
C LEU A 64 14.39 3.11 -1.19
N ASP A 65 15.44 2.45 -0.70
CA ASP A 65 15.83 2.45 0.72
C ASP A 65 16.09 3.85 1.28
N HIS A 66 16.81 4.70 0.54
CA HIS A 66 17.12 6.08 0.93
C HIS A 66 15.90 7.02 0.97
N LEU A 67 14.73 6.56 0.53
CA LEU A 67 13.47 7.31 0.57
C LEU A 67 12.41 6.63 1.45
N SER A 68 12.75 5.50 2.07
CA SER A 68 11.84 4.66 2.83
C SER A 68 11.88 5.00 4.32
N LYS A 69 10.72 5.33 4.89
CA LYS A 69 10.55 5.49 6.34
C LYS A 69 9.96 4.21 6.93
N TYR A 70 10.72 3.55 7.80
CA TYR A 70 10.25 2.40 8.57
C TYR A 70 9.77 2.85 9.95
N ILE A 71 8.51 2.55 10.25
CA ILE A 71 7.84 3.05 11.45
C ILE A 71 7.32 1.86 12.24
N HIS A 72 7.89 1.63 13.42
CA HIS A 72 7.34 0.71 14.41
C HIS A 72 6.10 1.33 15.07
N VAL A 73 5.03 0.55 15.17
CA VAL A 73 3.76 0.93 15.80
C VAL A 73 3.41 -0.05 16.91
N GLU A 74 2.39 0.29 17.69
CA GLU A 74 1.97 -0.45 18.86
C GLU A 74 1.30 -1.79 18.50
N PRO A 75 1.37 -2.83 19.36
CA PRO A 75 0.74 -4.13 19.07
C PRO A 75 -0.78 -4.08 18.87
N ASP A 76 -1.46 -3.13 19.51
CA ASP A 76 -2.90 -2.90 19.39
C ASP A 76 -3.25 -1.91 18.26
N TYR A 77 -2.29 -1.53 17.43
CA TYR A 77 -2.46 -0.52 16.37
C TYR A 77 -3.63 -0.82 15.41
N TYR A 78 -3.92 -2.09 15.14
CA TYR A 78 -5.03 -2.48 14.27
C TYR A 78 -6.41 -2.47 14.94
N ASP A 79 -6.46 -2.38 16.27
CA ASP A 79 -7.70 -2.20 17.02
C ASP A 79 -8.15 -0.73 17.00
N TRP A 80 -7.26 0.19 16.61
CA TRP A 80 -7.52 1.61 16.52
C TRP A 80 -8.30 1.99 15.27
N GLU A 81 -9.03 3.10 15.36
CA GLU A 81 -9.65 3.70 14.18
C GLU A 81 -8.61 4.19 13.18
N LEU A 82 -8.96 4.17 11.88
CA LEU A 82 -8.04 4.50 10.79
C LEU A 82 -7.42 5.90 10.93
N GLN A 83 -8.17 6.86 11.48
CA GLN A 83 -7.66 8.22 11.70
C GLN A 83 -6.55 8.26 12.76
N GLN A 84 -6.72 7.55 13.88
CA GLN A 84 -5.70 7.44 14.92
C GLN A 84 -4.44 6.74 14.37
N ARG A 85 -4.65 5.70 13.55
CA ARG A 85 -3.58 4.99 12.85
C ARG A 85 -2.78 5.90 11.91
N ALA A 86 -3.45 6.83 11.23
CA ALA A 86 -2.83 7.82 10.35
C ALA A 86 -1.98 8.82 11.15
N PHE A 87 -2.51 9.36 12.25
CA PHE A 87 -1.74 10.25 13.13
C PHE A 87 -0.50 9.57 13.70
N ARG A 88 -0.59 8.29 14.07
CA ARG A 88 0.53 7.55 14.64
C ARG A 88 1.74 7.43 13.70
N VAL A 89 1.50 7.36 12.39
CA VAL A 89 2.56 7.33 11.37
C VAL A 89 2.84 8.71 10.77
N GLN A 90 2.19 9.76 11.31
CA GLN A 90 2.24 11.14 10.81
C GLN A 90 1.80 11.25 9.35
N ALA A 91 0.84 10.43 8.94
CA ALA A 91 0.24 10.52 7.62
C ALA A 91 -0.60 11.80 7.50
N PRO A 92 -0.55 12.51 6.36
CA PRO A 92 -1.31 13.74 6.16
C PRO A 92 -2.83 13.60 6.29
N SER A 93 -3.36 12.43 5.96
CA SER A 93 -4.76 12.07 6.14
C SER A 93 -4.95 10.56 6.10
N ARG A 94 -6.15 10.08 6.47
CA ARG A 94 -6.52 8.66 6.32
C ARG A 94 -6.43 8.13 4.88
N GLU A 95 -6.51 9.02 3.88
CA GLU A 95 -6.40 8.68 2.46
C GLU A 95 -4.98 8.20 2.09
N HIS A 96 -3.95 8.64 2.83
CA HIS A 96 -2.55 8.23 2.63
C HIS A 96 -2.25 6.84 3.20
N MET A 97 -3.14 6.32 4.05
CA MET A 97 -3.05 4.97 4.58
C MET A 97 -3.47 3.98 3.50
N CYS A 98 -2.52 3.20 3.01
CA CYS A 98 -2.74 2.22 1.94
C CYS A 98 -2.55 0.78 2.45
N LYS A 99 -3.13 -0.16 1.72
CA LYS A 99 -2.95 -1.60 1.92
C LYS A 99 -2.53 -2.25 0.61
N SER A 100 -1.67 -3.25 0.72
CA SER A 100 -1.38 -4.18 -0.37
C SER A 100 -2.06 -5.51 -0.09
N VAL A 101 -2.74 -6.05 -1.10
CA VAL A 101 -3.42 -7.35 -1.04
C VAL A 101 -3.10 -8.16 -2.28
N VAL A 102 -2.91 -9.47 -2.15
CA VAL A 102 -2.72 -10.35 -3.30
C VAL A 102 -4.07 -10.79 -3.82
N LEU A 103 -4.36 -10.49 -5.10
CA LEU A 103 -5.53 -10.97 -5.79
C LEU A 103 -5.16 -12.10 -6.77
N GLU A 104 -5.93 -13.17 -6.75
CA GLU A 104 -5.83 -14.31 -7.65
C GLU A 104 -6.91 -14.24 -8.73
N ASN A 105 -6.51 -14.42 -9.99
CA ASN A 105 -7.42 -14.80 -11.06
C ASN A 105 -7.74 -16.29 -10.97
N THR A 106 -8.83 -16.66 -10.29
CA THR A 106 -9.19 -18.06 -10.06
C THR A 106 -9.67 -18.80 -11.33
N ARG A 107 -9.81 -18.09 -12.45
CA ARG A 107 -10.17 -18.65 -13.76
C ARG A 107 -9.00 -18.61 -14.75
N CYS A 108 -7.82 -18.22 -14.30
CA CYS A 108 -6.59 -18.32 -15.08
C CYS A 108 -6.30 -19.80 -15.40
N THR A 109 -5.95 -20.09 -16.64
CA THR A 109 -5.71 -21.46 -17.12
C THR A 109 -4.30 -21.97 -16.85
N HIS A 110 -3.43 -21.13 -16.30
CA HIS A 110 -2.07 -21.48 -15.89
C HIS A 110 -1.80 -21.03 -14.45
N SER A 111 -0.68 -21.49 -13.88
CA SER A 111 -0.21 -21.08 -12.55
C SER A 111 0.89 -20.01 -12.59
N SER A 112 1.39 -19.66 -13.78
CA SER A 112 2.51 -18.71 -13.93
C SER A 112 2.19 -17.29 -13.47
N ILE A 113 3.24 -16.61 -13.00
CA ILE A 113 3.30 -15.18 -12.65
C ILE A 113 4.34 -14.41 -13.49
N GLU A 114 5.00 -15.08 -14.44
CA GLU A 114 6.11 -14.52 -15.22
C GLU A 114 5.62 -13.48 -16.23
N ASP A 115 4.48 -13.75 -16.87
CA ASP A 115 3.83 -12.82 -17.79
C ASP A 115 3.03 -11.80 -16.99
N ARG A 116 3.62 -10.63 -16.77
CA ARG A 116 3.02 -9.54 -15.99
C ARG A 116 1.68 -9.07 -16.56
N ASP A 117 1.46 -9.23 -17.86
CA ASP A 117 0.24 -8.79 -18.55
C ASP A 117 -0.90 -9.81 -18.46
N ASN A 118 -0.59 -11.04 -18.04
CA ASN A 118 -1.56 -12.11 -17.81
C ASN A 118 -1.10 -13.02 -16.66
N SER A 119 -0.81 -12.45 -15.51
CA SER A 119 -0.38 -13.22 -14.34
C SER A 119 -1.59 -13.84 -13.64
N ARG A 120 -1.40 -15.02 -13.02
CA ARG A 120 -2.43 -15.58 -12.14
C ARG A 120 -2.65 -14.72 -10.89
N TYR A 121 -1.60 -14.07 -10.38
CA TYR A 121 -1.64 -13.28 -9.15
C TYR A 121 -1.15 -11.85 -9.38
N TYR A 122 -1.78 -10.90 -8.72
CA TYR A 122 -1.36 -9.49 -8.69
C TYR A 122 -1.34 -8.98 -7.26
N CYS A 123 -0.29 -8.26 -6.87
CA CYS A 123 -0.26 -7.49 -5.63
C CYS A 123 -0.87 -6.12 -5.90
N VAL A 124 -2.06 -5.87 -5.34
CA VAL A 124 -2.83 -4.65 -5.58
C VAL A 124 -2.70 -3.71 -4.39
N ILE A 125 -2.28 -2.47 -4.66
CA ILE A 125 -2.17 -1.39 -3.68
C ILE A 125 -3.37 -0.46 -3.85
N THR A 126 -4.12 -0.24 -2.76
CA THR A 126 -5.22 0.71 -2.70
C THR A 126 -5.28 1.39 -1.33
N GLN A 127 -5.99 2.51 -1.24
CA GLN A 127 -6.22 3.23 0.02
C GLN A 127 -7.11 2.39 0.96
N TYR A 128 -6.92 2.48 2.28
CA TYR A 128 -7.76 1.71 3.24
C TYR A 128 -9.24 2.07 3.14
N VAL A 129 -9.54 3.34 2.85
CA VAL A 129 -10.88 3.90 2.71
C VAL A 129 -11.61 3.45 1.44
N LYS A 130 -10.91 2.80 0.49
CA LYS A 130 -11.50 2.35 -0.78
C LYS A 130 -11.40 0.83 -0.94
N PRO A 131 -12.49 0.15 -1.34
CA PRO A 131 -12.40 -1.24 -1.77
C PRO A 131 -11.74 -1.33 -3.16
N VAL A 132 -11.18 -2.50 -3.51
CA VAL A 132 -10.69 -2.73 -4.88
C VAL A 132 -11.87 -3.10 -5.78
N ASN A 133 -12.10 -2.33 -6.85
CA ASN A 133 -13.08 -2.67 -7.87
C ASN A 133 -12.54 -3.78 -8.79
N THR A 134 -12.90 -5.03 -8.51
CA THR A 134 -12.42 -6.20 -9.26
C THR A 134 -12.89 -6.24 -10.71
N GLN A 135 -13.98 -5.55 -11.06
CA GLN A 135 -14.44 -5.43 -12.45
C GLN A 135 -13.59 -4.44 -13.24
N LYS A 136 -13.16 -3.33 -12.63
CA LYS A 136 -12.17 -2.43 -13.25
C LYS A 136 -10.80 -3.10 -13.39
N LEU A 137 -10.33 -3.78 -12.34
CA LEU A 137 -9.11 -4.59 -12.40
C LEU A 137 -9.15 -5.62 -13.55
N LEU A 138 -10.27 -6.34 -13.68
CA LEU A 138 -10.47 -7.28 -14.77
C LEU A 138 -10.30 -6.60 -16.14
N ASN A 139 -10.93 -5.44 -16.33
CA ASN A 139 -10.86 -4.74 -17.60
C ASN A 139 -9.43 -4.25 -17.88
N PHE A 140 -8.75 -3.70 -16.87
CA PHE A 140 -7.37 -3.28 -16.96
C PHE A 140 -6.45 -4.42 -17.40
N VAL A 141 -6.47 -5.56 -16.71
CA VAL A 141 -5.60 -6.71 -17.07
C VAL A 141 -5.92 -7.25 -18.46
N ARG A 142 -7.20 -7.24 -18.87
CA ARG A 142 -7.57 -7.63 -20.24
C ARG A 142 -7.02 -6.68 -21.29
N ASP A 143 -6.95 -5.40 -20.98
CA ASP A 143 -6.42 -4.37 -21.88
C ASP A 143 -4.90 -4.54 -22.09
N LEU A 144 -4.16 -5.05 -21.09
CA LEU A 144 -2.72 -5.37 -21.22
C LEU A 144 -2.43 -6.40 -22.34
N LYS A 145 -3.36 -7.31 -22.61
CA LYS A 145 -3.29 -8.30 -23.71
C LYS A 145 -4.18 -7.96 -24.89
N ASN A 146 -4.50 -6.68 -25.11
CA ASN A 146 -5.36 -6.24 -26.21
C ASN A 146 -6.70 -7.00 -26.28
N ARG A 147 -7.19 -7.49 -25.14
CA ARG A 147 -8.41 -8.31 -24.99
C ARG A 147 -8.41 -9.63 -25.78
N GLU A 148 -7.25 -10.15 -26.17
CA GLU A 148 -7.11 -11.44 -26.86
C GLU A 148 -7.69 -12.60 -26.04
N ILE A 149 -7.55 -12.53 -24.71
CA ILE A 149 -8.09 -13.52 -23.78
C ILE A 149 -9.56 -13.19 -23.46
N SER A 150 -10.42 -14.18 -23.64
CA SER A 150 -11.85 -14.07 -23.35
C SER A 150 -12.12 -13.72 -21.89
N LYS A 151 -13.10 -12.81 -21.66
CA LYS A 151 -13.54 -12.37 -20.31
C LYS A 151 -13.81 -13.54 -19.35
N LYS A 152 -14.27 -14.69 -19.86
CA LYS A 152 -14.62 -15.86 -19.03
C LYS A 152 -13.44 -16.42 -18.23
N TYR A 153 -12.19 -16.17 -18.66
CA TYR A 153 -10.96 -16.61 -17.99
C TYR A 153 -10.47 -15.64 -16.90
N TYR A 154 -11.29 -14.66 -16.52
CA TYR A 154 -10.98 -13.70 -15.47
C TYR A 154 -12.00 -13.76 -14.34
N ASN A 155 -11.53 -13.98 -13.11
CA ASN A 155 -12.28 -13.82 -11.87
C ASN A 155 -11.30 -13.52 -10.74
N PHE A 156 -11.08 -12.22 -10.47
CA PHE A 156 -10.18 -11.78 -9.40
C PHE A 156 -10.85 -11.93 -8.03
N ARG A 157 -10.18 -12.66 -7.13
CA ARG A 157 -10.57 -12.87 -5.73
C ARG A 157 -9.36 -12.63 -4.84
N LEU A 158 -9.59 -12.36 -3.56
CA LEU A 158 -8.50 -12.31 -2.60
C LEU A 158 -7.85 -13.70 -2.55
N ALA A 159 -6.52 -13.75 -2.67
CA ALA A 159 -5.78 -15.00 -2.53
C ALA A 159 -5.89 -15.51 -1.09
N ASP A 160 -5.86 -16.83 -0.92
CA ASP A 160 -5.80 -17.45 0.40
C ASP A 160 -4.57 -16.97 1.18
N SER A 161 -4.68 -16.87 2.50
CA SER A 161 -3.61 -16.31 3.35
C SER A 161 -2.31 -17.10 3.25
N GLU A 162 -2.38 -18.43 3.12
CA GLU A 162 -1.20 -19.28 2.88
C GLU A 162 -0.54 -18.99 1.54
N LYS A 163 -1.33 -18.84 0.48
CA LYS A 163 -0.81 -18.50 -0.85
C LYS A 163 -0.22 -17.09 -0.89
N SER A 164 -0.86 -16.12 -0.24
CA SER A 164 -0.32 -14.77 -0.08
C SER A 164 1.03 -14.80 0.66
N LEU A 165 1.14 -15.60 1.74
CA LEU A 165 2.39 -15.76 2.47
C LEU A 165 3.48 -16.42 1.62
N GLU A 166 3.15 -17.46 0.86
CA GLU A 166 4.10 -18.14 -0.05
C GLU A 166 4.63 -17.19 -1.15
N LEU A 167 3.76 -16.36 -1.70
CA LEU A 167 4.11 -15.44 -2.78
C LEU A 167 4.91 -14.23 -2.26
N THR A 168 4.53 -13.69 -1.11
CA THR A 168 5.06 -12.41 -0.60
C THR A 168 6.12 -12.57 0.48
N GLY A 169 6.10 -13.67 1.24
CA GLY A 169 6.88 -13.82 2.47
C GLY A 169 6.25 -13.11 3.69
N TYR A 170 5.06 -12.52 3.54
CA TYR A 170 4.43 -11.68 4.56
C TYR A 170 3.07 -12.21 5.01
N LYS A 171 2.84 -12.16 6.32
CA LYS A 171 1.54 -12.49 6.91
C LYS A 171 0.52 -11.39 6.66
N SER A 172 -0.76 -11.75 6.73
CA SER A 172 -1.88 -10.80 6.71
C SER A 172 -1.69 -9.65 7.69
N GLY A 173 -1.99 -8.42 7.26
CA GLY A 173 -1.75 -7.20 8.04
C GLY A 173 -0.32 -6.65 7.96
N GLY A 174 0.63 -7.42 7.42
CA GLY A 174 2.01 -6.99 7.16
C GLY A 174 2.43 -7.06 5.69
N VAL A 175 1.53 -7.48 4.79
CA VAL A 175 1.84 -7.59 3.34
C VAL A 175 2.43 -6.27 2.84
N CYS A 176 3.57 -6.38 2.16
CA CYS A 176 4.29 -5.30 1.50
C CYS A 176 4.51 -5.69 0.03
N PRO A 177 4.37 -4.76 -0.93
CA PRO A 177 4.68 -5.04 -2.33
C PRO A 177 6.18 -5.05 -2.64
N VAL A 178 7.03 -4.64 -1.69
CA VAL A 178 8.50 -4.61 -1.84
C VAL A 178 9.12 -5.82 -1.15
N GLY A 179 10.13 -6.43 -1.78
CA GLY A 179 10.87 -7.55 -1.19
C GLY A 179 10.13 -8.89 -1.20
N MET A 180 9.07 -9.02 -2.01
CA MET A 180 8.28 -10.26 -2.09
C MET A 180 9.16 -11.47 -2.47
N THR A 181 8.87 -12.63 -1.88
CA THR A 181 9.57 -13.90 -2.16
C THR A 181 9.50 -14.31 -3.64
N GLN A 182 8.39 -14.00 -4.30
CA GLN A 182 8.19 -14.20 -5.73
C GLN A 182 7.90 -12.86 -6.41
N PRO A 183 8.26 -12.68 -7.70
CA PRO A 183 8.11 -11.41 -8.43
C PRO A 183 6.66 -11.20 -8.88
N VAL A 184 5.71 -11.18 -7.94
CA VAL A 184 4.29 -10.94 -8.23
C VAL A 184 4.12 -9.54 -8.83
N PRO A 185 3.49 -9.39 -10.00
CA PRO A 185 3.28 -8.07 -10.60
C PRO A 185 2.44 -7.15 -9.69
N ILE A 186 2.85 -5.90 -9.59
CA ILE A 186 2.22 -4.90 -8.72
C ILE A 186 1.29 -4.01 -9.55
N ILE A 187 0.10 -3.73 -9.02
CA ILE A 187 -0.84 -2.74 -9.55
C ILE A 187 -1.16 -1.74 -8.44
N ILE A 188 -0.96 -0.45 -8.70
CA ILE A 188 -1.33 0.65 -7.80
C ILE A 188 -2.59 1.36 -8.30
N ALA A 189 -3.52 1.63 -7.38
CA ALA A 189 -4.75 2.38 -7.69
C ALA A 189 -4.40 3.81 -8.11
N LYS A 190 -5.01 4.28 -9.20
CA LYS A 190 -4.77 5.62 -9.78
C LYS A 190 -5.05 6.75 -8.79
N SER A 191 -6.03 6.58 -7.91
CA SER A 191 -6.39 7.56 -6.87
C SER A 191 -5.27 7.86 -5.88
N ILE A 192 -4.28 6.98 -5.74
CA ILE A 192 -3.10 7.23 -4.92
C ILE A 192 -2.22 8.34 -5.53
N LEU A 193 -2.27 8.55 -6.84
CA LEU A 193 -1.52 9.62 -7.51
C LEU A 193 -2.11 11.00 -7.22
N ASP A 194 -3.35 11.07 -6.74
CA ASP A 194 -4.04 12.32 -6.39
C ASP A 194 -3.81 12.72 -4.91
N LEU A 195 -2.95 11.99 -4.19
CA LEU A 195 -2.59 12.31 -2.80
C LEU A 195 -1.72 13.57 -2.72
N GLU A 196 -2.01 14.40 -1.74
CA GLU A 196 -1.27 15.62 -1.45
C GLU A 196 -0.98 15.72 0.06
N PRO A 197 0.30 15.65 0.48
CA PRO A 197 1.49 15.35 -0.31
C PRO A 197 1.51 13.91 -0.88
N PRO A 198 2.19 13.65 -2.01
CA PRO A 198 2.15 12.38 -2.72
C PRO A 198 3.04 11.32 -2.04
N VAL A 199 2.64 10.87 -0.85
CA VAL A 199 3.26 9.80 -0.07
C VAL A 199 2.23 8.74 0.29
N ILE A 200 2.67 7.50 0.50
CA ILE A 200 1.83 6.40 0.97
C ILE A 200 2.45 5.69 2.16
N TYR A 201 1.59 5.12 2.98
CA TYR A 201 1.96 4.28 4.11
C TYR A 201 1.39 2.87 3.92
N LEU A 202 2.27 1.87 3.87
CA LEU A 202 1.96 0.46 3.63
C LEU A 202 2.39 -0.40 4.82
N GLY A 203 2.04 -1.69 4.82
CA GLY A 203 2.67 -2.66 5.71
C GLY A 203 4.15 -2.84 5.35
N ALA A 204 5.01 -3.07 6.35
CA ALA A 204 6.44 -3.27 6.15
C ALA A 204 6.88 -4.70 6.49
N GLY A 205 6.14 -5.71 6.03
CA GLY A 205 6.46 -7.13 6.25
C GLY A 205 6.02 -7.65 7.63
N HIS A 206 5.63 -6.78 8.55
CA HIS A 206 5.11 -7.12 9.87
C HIS A 206 3.88 -6.28 10.22
N ILE A 207 3.00 -6.82 11.06
CA ILE A 207 1.77 -6.14 11.47
C ILE A 207 2.09 -4.83 12.21
N ASP A 208 3.11 -4.86 13.08
CA ASP A 208 3.55 -3.71 13.87
C ASP A 208 4.53 -2.77 13.15
N TRP A 209 4.73 -2.92 11.83
CA TRP A 209 5.66 -2.09 11.08
C TRP A 209 5.02 -1.50 9.83
N LYS A 210 5.33 -0.24 9.54
CA LYS A 210 4.84 0.51 8.38
C LYS A 210 5.98 1.04 7.54
N LEU A 211 5.74 1.04 6.23
CA LEU A 211 6.64 1.59 5.22
C LEU A 211 5.98 2.85 4.67
N GLY A 212 6.57 4.00 4.98
CA GLY A 212 6.26 5.25 4.30
C GLY A 212 7.16 5.44 3.09
N VAL A 213 6.61 5.80 1.94
CA VAL A 213 7.37 6.11 0.72
C VAL A 213 6.68 7.17 -0.15
N PRO A 214 7.42 8.02 -0.89
CA PRO A 214 6.84 8.87 -1.92
C PRO A 214 6.26 8.04 -3.08
N VAL A 215 5.10 8.47 -3.59
CA VAL A 215 4.34 7.74 -4.63
C VAL A 215 5.13 7.63 -5.93
N LYS A 216 5.71 8.72 -6.39
CA LYS A 216 6.45 8.78 -7.65
C LYS A 216 7.66 7.83 -7.62
N ASP A 217 8.48 7.95 -6.57
CA ASP A 217 9.68 7.14 -6.40
C ASP A 217 9.33 5.64 -6.26
N PHE A 218 8.23 5.30 -5.58
CA PHE A 218 7.74 3.93 -5.53
C PHE A 218 7.35 3.39 -6.91
N ILE A 219 6.61 4.16 -7.72
CA ILE A 219 6.19 3.74 -9.07
C ILE A 219 7.41 3.51 -9.96
N GLU A 220 8.36 4.44 -9.94
CA GLU A 220 9.59 4.36 -10.74
C GLU A 220 10.46 3.17 -10.33
N ALA A 221 10.68 2.97 -9.02
CA ALA A 221 11.52 1.88 -8.50
C ALA A 221 10.88 0.49 -8.71
N SER A 222 9.57 0.37 -8.51
CA SER A 222 8.86 -0.92 -8.64
C SER A 222 8.48 -1.28 -10.07
N GLY A 223 8.41 -0.29 -10.97
CA GLY A 223 7.84 -0.44 -12.30
C GLY A 223 6.40 -0.99 -12.27
N CYS A 224 5.63 -0.70 -11.21
CA CYS A 224 4.27 -1.17 -11.06
C CYS A 224 3.33 -0.59 -12.12
N PHE A 225 2.21 -1.28 -12.36
CA PHE A 225 1.15 -0.77 -13.21
C PHE A 225 0.28 0.23 -12.45
N VAL A 226 -0.16 1.30 -13.12
CA VAL A 226 -1.15 2.24 -12.58
C VAL A 226 -2.51 1.96 -13.23
N ALA A 227 -3.54 1.71 -12.42
CA ALA A 227 -4.88 1.38 -12.92
C ALA A 227 -5.97 2.15 -12.16
N ASP A 228 -7.03 2.53 -12.86
CA ASP A 228 -8.26 3.00 -12.21
C ASP A 228 -8.95 1.80 -11.54
N LEU A 229 -9.01 1.80 -10.21
CA LEU A 229 -9.53 0.71 -9.38
C LEU A 229 -10.67 1.13 -8.45
N ASP A 230 -11.14 2.38 -8.57
CA ASP A 230 -12.16 2.96 -7.71
C ASP A 230 -13.60 2.67 -8.20
#